data_AF-A0A657PY66-F1
#
_entry.id   AF-A0A657PY66-F1
#
_cell.length_a   1.000
_cell.length_b   1.000
_cell.length_c   1.000
_cell.angle_alpha   90.00
_cell.angle_beta   90.00
_cell.angle_gamma   90.00
#
_symmetry.space_group_name_H-M   'P 1'
#
loop_
_entity.id
_entity.type
_entity.pdbx_description
1 polymer ?
#
loop_
_entity_poly.entity_id
_entity_poly.type
_entity_poly.pdbx_seq_one_letter_code
_entity_poly.pdbx_strand_id
1 'polypeptide(L)'
;MGVLRGLLAVAALWALTGVARADLLVLVHGYLGSSHSWEAGGVVPLLERHGWRRAGLLRIGPAGIERRPGPGAEAANKVYSVDLPSTAPLMVQADLLAALLRDLKTRHPDEPLHLAGHSAGGVVARLLLVRHPRIGVASLITIAAPHTGTLRAVEALDETDGSGPVGWFRDLFGGNLYQTVKHSRGVLIDLTPPHPGSLLHWLNLQPHPDIAYHSIVRPGPTGMGDELVPAFSQDMNSVPALRGRSRVVVSDAAHGLAPGDAVLLLGLIDKSSWKPNR
;
A
#
# COMPACT_ATOMS: atom_id res chain seq x y z
N MET A 1 33.51 45.20 14.88
CA MET A 1 33.21 43.92 15.56
C MET A 1 31.72 43.61 15.74
N GLY A 2 30.81 44.60 15.85
CA GLY A 2 29.37 44.35 16.04
C GLY A 2 28.65 43.74 14.82
N VAL A 3 29.01 44.15 13.60
CA VAL A 3 28.37 43.69 12.36
C VAL A 3 28.65 42.20 12.06
N LEU A 4 29.87 41.74 12.35
CA LEU A 4 30.28 40.34 12.15
C LEU A 4 29.56 39.39 13.13
N ARG A 5 29.31 39.84 14.37
CA ARG A 5 28.53 39.10 15.37
C ARG A 5 27.04 39.03 15.00
N GLY A 6 26.48 40.08 14.43
CA GLY A 6 25.10 40.10 13.93
C GLY A 6 24.88 39.14 12.75
N LEU A 7 25.81 39.09 11.80
CA LEU A 7 25.75 38.17 10.65
C LEU A 7 25.87 36.69 11.06
N LEU A 8 26.73 36.38 12.04
CA LEU A 8 26.86 35.02 12.58
C LEU A 8 25.61 34.59 13.36
N ALA A 9 24.95 35.50 14.08
CA ALA A 9 23.71 35.20 14.80
C ALA A 9 22.54 34.93 13.84
N VAL A 10 22.45 35.66 12.71
CA VAL A 10 21.44 35.41 11.68
C VAL A 10 21.70 34.09 10.95
N ALA A 11 22.96 33.80 10.59
CA ALA A 11 23.32 32.52 9.96
C ALA A 11 23.06 31.30 10.88
N ALA A 12 23.27 31.46 12.18
CA ALA A 12 22.94 30.43 13.17
C ALA A 12 21.42 30.24 13.34
N LEU A 13 20.62 31.31 13.22
CA LEU A 13 19.15 31.20 13.23
C LEU A 13 18.60 30.47 12.00
N TRP A 14 19.22 30.67 10.83
CA TRP A 14 18.88 29.93 9.60
C TRP A 14 19.34 28.46 9.62
N ALA A 15 20.43 28.16 10.34
CA ALA A 15 20.90 26.79 10.52
C ALA A 15 20.05 25.97 11.52
N LEU A 16 19.28 26.65 12.38
CA LEU A 16 18.39 26.02 13.38
C LEU A 16 16.97 25.75 12.86
N THR A 17 16.58 26.34 11.73
CA THR A 17 15.42 25.85 10.98
C THR A 17 15.84 24.61 10.21
N GLY A 18 15.98 23.49 10.93
CA GLY A 18 16.05 22.19 10.29
C GLY A 18 14.85 22.11 9.35
N VAL A 19 15.11 21.96 8.05
CA VAL A 19 14.04 21.74 7.07
C VAL A 19 13.29 20.52 7.56
N ALA A 20 12.08 20.72 8.10
CA ALA A 20 11.22 19.62 8.50
C ALA A 20 11.08 18.73 7.27
N ARG A 21 11.62 17.51 7.34
CA ARG A 21 11.65 16.61 6.21
C ARG A 21 10.19 16.26 5.89
N ALA A 22 9.74 16.71 4.72
CA ALA A 22 8.43 16.39 4.21
C ALA A 22 8.46 14.94 3.70
N ASP A 23 7.54 14.11 4.20
CA ASP A 23 7.37 12.72 3.76
C ASP A 23 6.08 12.54 2.97
N LEU A 24 6.13 11.65 1.99
CA LEU A 24 4.99 11.24 1.18
C LEU A 24 4.52 9.86 1.61
N LEU A 25 3.23 9.73 1.89
CA LEU A 25 2.57 8.44 2.06
C LEU A 25 1.57 8.24 0.92
N VAL A 26 1.75 7.17 0.15
CA VAL A 26 0.81 6.77 -0.89
C VAL A 26 0.01 5.56 -0.46
N LEU A 27 -1.32 5.71 -0.46
CA LEU A 27 -2.29 4.71 -0.04
C LEU A 27 -2.84 3.94 -1.26
N VAL A 28 -2.58 2.63 -1.31
CA VAL A 28 -2.96 1.72 -2.40
C VAL A 28 -4.06 0.77 -1.93
N HIS A 29 -5.27 0.92 -2.47
CA HIS A 29 -6.43 0.11 -2.08
C HIS A 29 -6.38 -1.33 -2.63
N GLY A 30 -7.18 -2.20 -2.03
CA GLY A 30 -7.35 -3.60 -2.43
C GLY A 30 -8.33 -3.83 -3.58
N TYR A 31 -8.58 -5.13 -3.84
CA TYR A 31 -9.57 -5.62 -4.79
C TYR A 31 -10.97 -5.11 -4.43
N LEU A 32 -11.75 -4.68 -5.44
CA LEU A 32 -13.05 -4.00 -5.31
C LEU A 32 -13.05 -2.70 -4.49
N GLY A 33 -11.89 -2.26 -4.00
CA GLY A 33 -11.70 -0.99 -3.32
C GLY A 33 -11.48 0.16 -4.29
N SER A 34 -11.35 1.34 -3.70
CA SER A 34 -10.89 2.57 -4.31
C SER A 34 -10.17 3.41 -3.25
N SER A 35 -9.68 4.59 -3.61
CA SER A 35 -9.19 5.60 -2.66
C SER A 35 -10.17 5.86 -1.51
N HIS A 36 -11.49 5.73 -1.75
CA HIS A 36 -12.53 5.91 -0.75
C HIS A 36 -12.44 4.89 0.40
N SER A 37 -11.90 3.69 0.18
CA SER A 37 -11.76 2.67 1.23
C SER A 37 -10.97 3.18 2.45
N TRP A 38 -9.97 4.04 2.22
CA TRP A 38 -9.16 4.64 3.28
C TRP A 38 -9.88 5.75 4.05
N GLU A 39 -10.82 6.44 3.40
CA GLU A 39 -11.70 7.44 4.02
C GLU A 39 -12.78 6.76 4.85
N ALA A 40 -13.49 5.80 4.24
CA ALA A 40 -14.58 5.06 4.88
C ALA A 40 -14.10 4.26 6.09
N GLY A 41 -12.90 3.67 6.01
CA GLY A 41 -12.25 2.99 7.13
C GLY A 41 -11.70 3.95 8.21
N GLY A 42 -11.79 5.28 8.02
CA GLY A 42 -11.35 6.28 8.98
C GLY A 42 -9.83 6.44 9.11
N VAL A 43 -9.06 5.86 8.19
CA VAL A 43 -7.59 5.92 8.18
C VAL A 43 -7.13 7.34 7.85
N VAL A 44 -7.59 7.90 6.71
CA VAL A 44 -7.19 9.27 6.31
C VAL A 44 -7.61 10.31 7.35
N PRO A 45 -8.87 10.33 7.85
CA PRO A 45 -9.25 11.26 8.92
C PRO A 45 -8.40 11.15 10.19
N LEU A 46 -7.88 9.97 10.53
CA LEU A 46 -6.97 9.83 11.67
C LEU A 46 -5.55 10.29 11.33
N LEU A 47 -5.02 9.98 10.15
CA LEU A 47 -3.74 10.52 9.68
C LEU A 47 -3.74 12.06 9.70
N GLU A 48 -4.81 12.70 9.24
CA GLU A 48 -4.92 14.16 9.22
C GLU A 48 -4.89 14.78 10.62
N ARG A 49 -5.46 14.10 11.62
CA ARG A 49 -5.40 14.51 13.04
C ARG A 49 -3.98 14.42 13.62
N HIS A 50 -3.11 13.63 13.01
CA HIS A 50 -1.70 13.48 13.38
C HIS A 50 -0.74 14.21 12.42
N GLY A 51 -1.24 15.20 11.69
CA GLY A 51 -0.40 16.09 10.87
C GLY A 51 -0.04 15.55 9.48
N TRP A 52 -0.48 14.35 9.12
CA TRP A 52 -0.35 13.78 7.77
C TRP A 52 -1.55 14.21 6.93
N ARG A 53 -1.40 15.29 6.17
CA ARG A 53 -2.53 15.96 5.51
C ARG A 53 -2.83 15.37 4.14
N ARG A 54 -4.10 15.35 3.75
CA ARG A 54 -4.55 14.91 2.43
C ARG A 54 -4.06 15.85 1.34
N ALA A 55 -3.02 15.45 0.62
CA ALA A 55 -2.41 16.25 -0.44
C ALA A 55 -3.06 16.04 -1.81
N GLY A 56 -3.68 14.88 -2.05
CA GLY A 56 -4.53 14.69 -3.22
C GLY A 56 -4.87 13.24 -3.53
N LEU A 57 -5.68 13.09 -4.58
CA LEU A 57 -6.03 11.82 -5.20
C LEU A 57 -5.40 11.74 -6.59
N LEU A 58 -4.79 10.59 -6.89
CA LEU A 58 -4.12 10.31 -8.16
C LEU A 58 -4.86 9.19 -8.89
N ARG A 59 -5.18 9.38 -10.17
CA ARG A 59 -5.79 8.34 -11.01
C ARG A 59 -5.34 8.45 -12.45
N ILE A 60 -5.52 7.38 -13.21
CA ILE A 60 -5.33 7.39 -14.66
C ILE A 60 -6.69 7.63 -15.31
N GLY A 61 -6.75 8.65 -16.17
CA GLY A 61 -7.93 8.99 -16.97
C GLY A 61 -7.61 9.04 -18.47
N PRO A 62 -8.62 9.31 -19.32
CA PRO A 62 -8.45 9.31 -20.78
C PRO A 62 -7.39 10.30 -21.29
N ALA A 63 -7.18 11.40 -20.56
CA ALA A 63 -6.20 12.44 -20.89
C ALA A 63 -4.82 12.22 -20.22
N GLY A 64 -4.61 11.07 -19.58
CA GLY A 64 -3.38 10.75 -18.85
C GLY A 64 -3.57 10.80 -17.33
N ILE A 65 -2.56 11.29 -16.62
CA ILE A 65 -2.57 11.32 -15.14
C ILE A 65 -3.48 12.46 -14.67
N GLU A 66 -4.55 12.11 -13.98
CA GLU A 66 -5.44 13.06 -13.35
C GLU A 66 -5.10 13.22 -11.87
N ARG A 67 -4.94 14.47 -11.44
CA ARG A 67 -4.76 14.81 -10.02
C ARG A 67 -5.94 15.61 -9.53
N ARG A 68 -6.48 15.22 -8.39
CA ARG A 68 -7.41 16.04 -7.63
C ARG A 68 -6.67 16.55 -6.39
N PRO A 69 -6.26 17.82 -6.33
CA PRO A 69 -5.55 18.35 -5.18
C PRO A 69 -6.42 18.28 -3.93
N GLY A 70 -5.81 17.98 -2.80
CA GLY A 70 -6.43 18.03 -1.49
C GLY A 70 -6.04 19.29 -0.71
N PRO A 71 -6.73 19.59 0.40
CA PRO A 71 -6.46 20.78 1.22
C PRO A 71 -5.06 20.78 1.86
N GLY A 72 -4.41 19.62 1.93
CA GLY A 72 -3.08 19.42 2.50
C GLY A 72 -1.93 19.42 1.49
N ALA A 73 -2.11 19.94 0.27
CA ALA A 73 -1.08 19.88 -0.78
C ALA A 73 0.26 20.51 -0.35
N GLU A 74 0.21 21.57 0.46
CA GLU A 74 1.38 22.30 0.98
C GLU A 74 1.83 21.83 2.37
N ALA A 75 1.27 20.75 2.90
CA ALA A 75 1.68 20.23 4.20
C ALA A 75 3.07 19.61 4.15
N ALA A 76 3.77 19.60 5.28
CA ALA A 76 5.03 18.88 5.42
C ALA A 76 4.82 17.38 5.12
N ASN A 77 3.96 16.71 5.89
CA ASN A 77 3.63 15.31 5.68
C ASN A 77 2.38 15.18 4.82
N LYS A 78 2.52 14.51 3.68
CA LYS A 78 1.50 14.46 2.63
C LYS A 78 0.98 13.04 2.45
N VAL A 79 -0.34 12.92 2.41
CA VAL A 79 -1.03 11.66 2.09
C VAL A 79 -1.65 11.78 0.70
N TYR A 80 -1.27 10.87 -0.18
CA TYR A 80 -1.88 10.71 -1.49
C TYR A 80 -2.63 9.37 -1.55
N SER A 81 -3.87 9.39 -2.00
CA SER A 81 -4.59 8.15 -2.32
C SER A 81 -4.56 7.91 -3.83
N VAL A 82 -4.40 6.66 -4.24
CA VAL A 82 -4.50 6.30 -5.67
C VAL A 82 -5.85 5.64 -5.95
N ASP A 83 -6.39 5.85 -7.15
CA ASP A 83 -7.44 5.00 -7.72
C ASP A 83 -6.85 4.16 -8.85
N LEU A 84 -6.85 2.84 -8.66
CA LEU A 84 -6.42 1.85 -9.63
C LEU A 84 -7.63 1.03 -10.09
N PRO A 85 -7.61 0.45 -11.31
CA PRO A 85 -8.65 -0.48 -11.74
C PRO A 85 -8.53 -1.78 -10.95
N SER A 86 -9.18 -1.87 -9.79
CA SER A 86 -8.99 -2.96 -8.82
C SER A 86 -9.30 -4.35 -9.36
N THR A 87 -10.09 -4.44 -10.43
CA THR A 87 -10.46 -5.69 -11.12
C THR A 87 -9.49 -6.10 -12.24
N ALA A 88 -8.58 -5.22 -12.66
CA ALA A 88 -7.60 -5.52 -13.69
C ALA A 88 -6.45 -6.39 -13.14
N PRO A 89 -5.73 -7.16 -13.99
CA PRO A 89 -4.56 -7.92 -13.56
C PRO A 89 -3.57 -7.07 -12.75
N LEU A 90 -2.92 -7.67 -11.75
CA LEU A 90 -2.04 -6.95 -10.82
C LEU A 90 -0.88 -6.27 -11.54
N MET A 91 -0.39 -6.87 -12.63
CA MET A 91 0.66 -6.29 -13.49
C MET A 91 0.22 -4.95 -14.10
N VAL A 92 -1.02 -4.86 -14.57
CA VAL A 92 -1.60 -3.62 -15.11
C VAL A 92 -1.68 -2.58 -14.00
N GLN A 93 -2.21 -2.96 -12.83
CA GLN A 93 -2.31 -2.06 -11.68
C GLN A 93 -0.93 -1.54 -11.23
N ALA A 94 0.10 -2.40 -11.23
CA ALA A 94 1.46 -2.02 -10.86
C ALA A 94 2.10 -1.05 -11.85
N ASP A 95 1.89 -1.23 -13.15
CA ASP A 95 2.42 -0.33 -14.18
C ASP A 95 1.70 1.03 -14.16
N LEU A 96 0.40 1.06 -13.88
CA LEU A 96 -0.36 2.31 -13.67
C LEU A 96 0.10 3.02 -12.40
N LEU A 97 0.27 2.30 -11.28
CA LEU A 97 0.81 2.86 -10.05
C LEU A 97 2.22 3.44 -10.31
N ALA A 98 3.06 2.78 -11.10
CA ALA A 98 4.39 3.29 -11.45
C ALA A 98 4.33 4.60 -12.24
N ALA A 99 3.35 4.78 -13.12
CA ALA A 99 3.13 6.05 -13.80
C ALA A 99 2.74 7.16 -12.81
N LEU A 100 1.81 6.87 -11.88
CA LEU A 100 1.39 7.83 -10.85
C LEU A 100 2.53 8.21 -9.91
N LEU A 101 3.37 7.25 -9.49
CA LEU A 101 4.49 7.51 -8.58
C LEU A 101 5.62 8.28 -9.25
N ARG A 102 5.92 8.03 -10.53
CA ARG A 102 6.92 8.83 -11.28
C ARG A 102 6.48 10.29 -11.36
N ASP A 103 5.22 10.51 -11.68
CA ASP A 103 4.61 11.83 -11.73
C ASP A 103 4.61 12.54 -10.36
N LEU A 104 4.42 11.77 -9.29
CA LEU A 104 4.56 12.26 -7.91
C LEU A 104 6.01 12.64 -7.58
N LYS A 105 6.99 11.80 -7.93
CA LYS A 105 8.42 12.07 -7.71
C LYS A 105 8.93 13.26 -8.52
N THR A 106 8.39 13.55 -9.70
CA THR A 106 8.75 14.78 -10.44
C THR A 106 8.40 16.05 -9.65
N ARG A 107 7.35 16.01 -8.82
CA ARG A 107 6.91 17.16 -8.01
C ARG A 107 7.56 17.22 -6.64
N HIS A 108 7.89 16.06 -6.11
CA HIS A 108 8.48 15.89 -4.79
C HIS A 108 9.80 15.09 -4.92
N PRO A 109 10.80 15.65 -5.64
CA PRO A 109 12.02 14.90 -5.97
C PRO A 109 12.80 14.48 -4.73
N ASP A 110 12.80 15.30 -3.68
CA ASP A 110 13.63 15.09 -2.48
C ASP A 110 12.85 14.50 -1.29
N GLU A 111 11.52 14.42 -1.38
CA GLU A 111 10.67 13.88 -0.32
C GLU A 111 10.72 12.33 -0.35
N PRO A 112 10.97 11.66 0.79
CA PRO A 112 10.85 10.21 0.91
C PRO A 112 9.44 9.74 0.57
N LEU A 113 9.37 8.63 -0.17
CA LEU A 113 8.11 8.05 -0.60
C LEU A 113 7.86 6.73 0.12
N HIS A 114 6.81 6.68 0.93
CA HIS A 114 6.33 5.50 1.63
C HIS A 114 5.07 4.96 0.94
N LEU A 115 4.98 3.66 0.78
CA LEU A 115 3.77 2.98 0.27
C LEU A 115 3.06 2.27 1.41
N ALA A 116 1.74 2.45 1.50
CA ALA A 116 0.87 1.61 2.31
C ALA A 116 -0.16 0.93 1.41
N GLY A 117 -0.09 -0.40 1.32
CA GLY A 117 -1.00 -1.19 0.50
C GLY A 117 -1.91 -2.09 1.34
N HIS A 118 -3.21 -2.00 1.13
CA HIS A 118 -4.20 -2.87 1.76
C HIS A 118 -4.57 -4.04 0.86
N SER A 119 -4.65 -5.25 1.41
CA SER A 119 -5.10 -6.44 0.69
C SER A 119 -4.33 -6.61 -0.63
N ALA A 120 -5.01 -6.81 -1.75
CA ALA A 120 -4.39 -6.88 -3.08
C ALA A 120 -3.50 -5.67 -3.42
N GLY A 121 -3.80 -4.47 -2.91
CA GLY A 121 -3.00 -3.26 -3.10
C GLY A 121 -1.58 -3.37 -2.50
N GLY A 122 -1.41 -4.15 -1.43
CA GLY A 122 -0.08 -4.48 -0.90
C GLY A 122 0.74 -5.34 -1.85
N VAL A 123 0.09 -6.27 -2.56
CA VAL A 123 0.73 -7.10 -3.59
C VAL A 123 1.06 -6.26 -4.83
N VAL A 124 0.17 -5.36 -5.26
CA VAL A 124 0.41 -4.39 -6.35
C VAL A 124 1.63 -3.52 -6.03
N ALA A 125 1.69 -2.96 -4.83
CA ALA A 125 2.82 -2.13 -4.41
C ALA A 125 4.13 -2.91 -4.40
N ARG A 126 4.13 -4.16 -3.90
CA ARG A 126 5.30 -5.04 -3.94
C ARG A 126 5.74 -5.37 -5.37
N LEU A 127 4.78 -5.70 -6.24
CA LEU A 127 5.02 -5.98 -7.65
C LEU A 127 5.64 -4.80 -8.38
N LEU A 128 5.16 -3.58 -8.10
CA LEU A 128 5.74 -2.35 -8.61
C LEU A 128 7.21 -2.21 -8.24
N LEU A 129 7.60 -2.53 -7.01
CA LEU A 129 9.00 -2.41 -6.57
C LEU A 129 9.95 -3.32 -7.34
N VAL A 130 9.48 -4.49 -7.73
CA VAL A 130 10.25 -5.45 -8.53
C VAL A 130 10.34 -5.02 -9.99
N ARG A 131 9.23 -4.51 -10.56
CA ARG A 131 9.18 -4.09 -11.97
C ARG A 131 9.81 -2.74 -12.24
N HIS A 132 9.74 -1.84 -11.26
CA HIS A 132 10.15 -0.44 -11.37
C HIS A 132 11.06 -0.04 -10.19
N PRO A 133 12.22 -0.71 -10.00
CA PRO A 133 13.06 -0.53 -8.82
C PRO A 133 13.66 0.87 -8.67
N ARG A 134 13.59 1.71 -9.71
CA ARG A 134 14.13 3.07 -9.74
C ARG A 134 13.17 4.16 -9.27
N ILE A 135 11.94 3.82 -8.84
CA ILE A 135 10.97 4.80 -8.35
C ILE A 135 11.43 5.52 -7.07
N GLY A 136 12.32 4.89 -6.27
CA GLY A 136 12.86 5.50 -5.06
C GLY A 136 11.88 5.51 -3.89
N VAL A 137 11.30 4.34 -3.60
CA VAL A 137 10.45 4.12 -2.41
C VAL A 137 11.34 3.87 -1.19
N ALA A 138 11.02 4.50 -0.06
CA ALA A 138 11.74 4.36 1.21
C ALA A 138 11.23 3.18 2.05
N SER A 139 9.92 2.91 2.03
CA SER A 139 9.34 1.76 2.72
C SER A 139 8.06 1.25 2.06
N LEU A 140 7.78 -0.04 2.25
CA LEU A 140 6.50 -0.67 1.94
C LEU A 140 5.86 -1.22 3.22
N ILE A 141 4.68 -0.72 3.55
CA ILE A 141 3.83 -1.23 4.62
C ILE A 141 2.63 -1.93 3.97
N THR A 142 2.34 -3.16 4.38
CA THR A 142 1.18 -3.89 3.88
C THR A 142 0.23 -4.25 5.00
N ILE A 143 -1.08 -4.15 4.75
CA ILE A 143 -2.13 -4.48 5.71
C ILE A 143 -2.94 -5.62 5.11
N ALA A 144 -2.88 -6.79 5.74
CA ALA A 144 -3.64 -7.97 5.33
C ALA A 144 -3.48 -8.37 3.84
N ALA A 145 -2.27 -8.20 3.29
CA ALA A 145 -2.02 -8.44 1.87
C ALA A 145 -1.65 -9.91 1.57
N PRO A 146 -2.31 -10.59 0.61
CA PRO A 146 -2.06 -12.02 0.32
C PRO A 146 -0.77 -12.24 -0.49
N HIS A 147 0.39 -12.06 0.15
CA HIS A 147 1.73 -12.16 -0.45
C HIS A 147 2.07 -13.55 -0.98
N THR A 148 1.43 -14.59 -0.44
CA THR A 148 1.51 -15.97 -0.95
C THR A 148 0.14 -16.48 -1.39
N GLY A 149 -0.75 -15.56 -1.79
CA GLY A 149 -2.06 -15.85 -2.35
C GLY A 149 -3.12 -16.21 -1.30
N THR A 150 -4.35 -16.44 -1.75
CA THR A 150 -5.45 -16.88 -0.90
C THR A 150 -6.32 -17.89 -1.63
N LEU A 151 -6.82 -18.89 -0.89
CA LEU A 151 -7.78 -19.85 -1.41
C LEU A 151 -9.11 -19.19 -1.78
N ARG A 152 -9.46 -18.06 -1.16
CA ARG A 152 -10.65 -17.28 -1.53
C ARG A 152 -10.63 -16.82 -2.99
N ALA A 153 -9.45 -16.60 -3.57
CA ALA A 153 -9.33 -16.24 -4.98
C ALA A 153 -9.63 -17.43 -5.90
N VAL A 154 -9.30 -18.66 -5.47
CA VAL A 154 -9.66 -19.89 -6.18
C VAL A 154 -11.16 -20.13 -6.10
N GLU A 155 -11.74 -20.03 -4.91
CA GLU A 155 -13.20 -20.13 -4.71
C GLU A 155 -13.96 -19.12 -5.57
N ALA A 156 -13.47 -17.88 -5.66
CA ALA A 156 -14.03 -16.84 -6.52
C ALA A 156 -14.01 -17.21 -8.01
N LEU A 157 -12.95 -17.88 -8.47
CA LEU A 157 -12.83 -18.33 -9.87
C LEU A 157 -13.78 -19.49 -10.15
N ASP A 158 -13.84 -20.48 -9.26
CA ASP A 158 -14.74 -21.63 -9.38
C ASP A 158 -16.22 -21.19 -9.42
N GLU A 159 -16.58 -20.16 -8.64
CA GLU A 159 -17.90 -19.52 -8.68
C GLU A 159 -18.20 -18.76 -9.99
N THR A 160 -17.20 -18.33 -10.76
CA THR A 160 -17.44 -17.76 -12.10
C THR A 160 -17.63 -18.81 -13.17
N ASP A 161 -17.09 -20.00 -12.95
CA ASP A 161 -17.13 -21.14 -13.87
C ASP A 161 -18.34 -22.07 -13.61
N GLY A 162 -19.09 -21.86 -12.52
CA GLY A 162 -20.34 -22.58 -12.19
C GLY A 162 -21.34 -21.75 -11.37
N SER A 163 -22.63 -22.15 -11.34
CA SER A 163 -23.72 -21.43 -10.64
C SER A 163 -23.73 -21.67 -9.11
N GLY A 164 -22.61 -21.43 -8.42
CA GLY A 164 -22.46 -21.64 -6.97
C GLY A 164 -23.08 -20.52 -6.11
N PRO A 165 -23.38 -20.78 -4.82
CA PRO A 165 -24.03 -19.81 -3.94
C PRO A 165 -23.02 -18.78 -3.40
N VAL A 166 -23.14 -17.54 -3.89
CA VAL A 166 -22.30 -16.39 -3.54
C VAL A 166 -22.65 -15.85 -2.14
N GLY A 167 -22.27 -16.57 -1.08
CA GLY A 167 -22.56 -16.14 0.31
C GLY A 167 -21.61 -15.03 0.78
N TRP A 168 -20.34 -15.39 0.97
CA TRP A 168 -19.36 -14.51 1.64
C TRP A 168 -19.01 -13.25 0.85
N PHE A 169 -18.93 -13.31 -0.49
CA PHE A 169 -18.67 -12.12 -1.30
C PHE A 169 -19.84 -11.11 -1.26
N ARG A 170 -21.08 -11.58 -1.17
CA ARG A 170 -22.25 -10.69 -1.02
C ARG A 170 -22.23 -10.01 0.34
N ASP A 171 -21.86 -10.76 1.37
CA ASP A 171 -21.78 -10.27 2.76
C ASP A 171 -20.64 -9.26 2.96
N LEU A 172 -19.56 -9.36 2.18
CA LEU A 172 -18.42 -8.43 2.25
C LEU A 172 -18.49 -7.24 1.27
N PHE A 173 -19.07 -7.40 0.06
CA PHE A 173 -18.88 -6.43 -1.03
C PHE A 173 -20.16 -5.91 -1.70
N GLY A 174 -21.35 -6.40 -1.35
CA GLY A 174 -22.63 -5.87 -1.88
C GLY A 174 -22.88 -6.15 -3.37
N GLY A 175 -24.15 -6.12 -3.80
CA GLY A 175 -24.59 -6.70 -5.08
C GLY A 175 -24.26 -5.92 -6.36
N ASN A 176 -23.53 -6.56 -7.28
CA ASN A 176 -23.95 -6.96 -8.64
C ASN A 176 -22.91 -7.98 -9.17
N LEU A 177 -22.79 -9.08 -8.41
CA LEU A 177 -21.50 -9.70 -8.14
C LEU A 177 -20.94 -10.53 -9.30
N TYR A 178 -21.81 -11.21 -10.04
CA TYR A 178 -21.39 -12.16 -11.07
C TYR A 178 -20.62 -11.50 -12.23
N GLN A 179 -21.08 -10.34 -12.73
CA GLN A 179 -20.41 -9.64 -13.82
C GLN A 179 -19.09 -8.99 -13.36
N THR A 180 -19.08 -8.43 -12.15
CA THR A 180 -17.87 -7.86 -11.56
C THR A 180 -16.79 -8.92 -11.36
N VAL A 181 -17.14 -10.09 -10.82
CA VAL A 181 -16.17 -11.19 -10.63
C VAL A 181 -15.71 -11.75 -11.97
N LYS A 182 -16.59 -11.87 -12.98
CA LYS A 182 -16.19 -12.24 -14.36
C LYS A 182 -15.18 -11.28 -14.97
N HIS A 183 -15.38 -9.97 -14.83
CA HIS A 183 -14.42 -8.96 -15.27
C HIS A 183 -13.14 -8.92 -14.41
N SER A 184 -13.14 -9.60 -13.26
CA SER A 184 -12.02 -9.68 -12.33
C SER A 184 -11.20 -10.95 -12.44
N ARG A 185 -11.49 -11.83 -13.41
CA ARG A 185 -10.79 -13.12 -13.55
C ARG A 185 -9.26 -12.97 -13.54
N GLY A 186 -8.73 -11.94 -14.19
CA GLY A 186 -7.30 -11.66 -14.22
C GLY A 186 -6.68 -11.40 -12.85
N VAL A 187 -7.27 -10.49 -12.05
CA VAL A 187 -6.78 -10.22 -10.68
C VAL A 187 -6.96 -11.41 -9.75
N LEU A 188 -8.04 -12.18 -9.92
CA LEU A 188 -8.28 -13.36 -9.09
C LEU A 188 -7.24 -14.45 -9.37
N ILE A 189 -6.94 -14.72 -10.65
CA ILE A 189 -5.84 -15.62 -11.04
C ILE A 189 -4.51 -15.17 -10.43
N ASP A 190 -4.21 -13.88 -10.53
CA ASP A 190 -2.98 -13.28 -9.99
C ASP A 190 -2.86 -13.40 -8.45
N LEU A 191 -3.97 -13.58 -7.73
CA LEU A 191 -4.03 -13.71 -6.26
C LEU A 191 -4.14 -15.15 -5.75
N THR A 192 -4.17 -16.14 -6.65
CA THR A 192 -4.13 -17.56 -6.29
C THR A 192 -2.80 -17.98 -5.64
N PRO A 193 -2.77 -19.03 -4.79
CA PRO A 193 -1.53 -19.51 -4.18
C PRO A 193 -0.42 -19.81 -5.21
N PRO A 194 0.86 -19.57 -4.86
CA PRO A 194 1.96 -19.68 -5.80
C PRO A 194 2.20 -21.11 -6.28
N HIS A 195 2.22 -21.30 -7.58
CA HIS A 195 2.66 -22.52 -8.26
C HIS A 195 3.47 -22.14 -9.51
N PRO A 196 4.33 -23.02 -10.07
CA PRO A 196 5.06 -22.71 -11.30
C PRO A 196 4.13 -22.16 -12.39
N GLY A 197 4.52 -21.02 -12.96
CA GLY A 197 3.73 -20.29 -13.96
C GLY A 197 2.76 -19.24 -13.40
N SER A 198 2.49 -19.20 -12.10
CA SER A 198 1.65 -18.15 -11.51
C SER A 198 2.43 -16.86 -11.23
N LEU A 199 1.74 -15.72 -11.22
CA LEU A 199 2.35 -14.41 -10.95
C LEU A 199 3.03 -14.38 -9.58
N LEU A 200 2.36 -14.86 -8.53
CA LEU A 200 2.92 -14.85 -7.17
C LEU A 200 4.12 -15.78 -7.03
N HIS A 201 4.15 -16.90 -7.75
CA HIS A 201 5.35 -17.74 -7.77
C HIS A 201 6.54 -16.99 -8.37
N TRP A 202 6.35 -16.35 -9.53
CA TRP A 202 7.39 -15.52 -10.14
C TRP A 202 7.83 -14.39 -9.20
N LEU A 203 6.88 -13.61 -8.67
CA LEU A 203 7.14 -12.44 -7.83
C LEU A 203 7.89 -12.81 -6.55
N ASN A 204 7.52 -13.93 -5.91
CA ASN A 204 8.12 -14.36 -4.64
C ASN A 204 9.60 -14.80 -4.77
N LEU A 205 10.07 -15.04 -6.00
CA LEU A 205 11.44 -15.41 -6.31
C LEU A 205 12.29 -14.22 -6.80
N GLN A 206 11.69 -13.07 -7.08
CA GLN A 206 12.44 -11.93 -7.62
C GLN A 206 13.24 -11.20 -6.55
N PRO A 207 14.41 -10.64 -6.89
CA PRO A 207 15.11 -9.69 -6.04
C PRO A 207 14.22 -8.49 -5.70
N HIS A 208 14.15 -8.14 -4.43
CA HIS A 208 13.42 -6.98 -3.92
C HIS A 208 14.41 -5.89 -3.46
N PRO A 209 14.13 -4.59 -3.72
CA PRO A 209 15.03 -3.49 -3.37
C PRO A 209 15.33 -3.43 -1.87
N ASP A 210 16.47 -2.83 -1.49
CA ASP A 210 16.88 -2.69 -0.08
C ASP A 210 16.17 -1.51 0.60
N ILE A 211 14.90 -1.72 0.96
CA ILE A 211 14.03 -0.75 1.63
C ILE A 211 13.45 -1.35 2.92
N ALA A 212 12.78 -0.52 3.74
CA ALA A 212 12.08 -1.04 4.90
C ALA A 212 10.76 -1.72 4.51
N TYR A 213 10.57 -2.96 4.96
CA TYR A 213 9.36 -3.74 4.74
C TYR A 213 8.62 -3.96 6.05
N HIS A 214 7.30 -3.78 6.02
CA HIS A 214 6.44 -3.99 7.17
C HIS A 214 5.17 -4.76 6.79
N SER A 215 4.84 -5.78 7.57
CA SER A 215 3.61 -6.57 7.44
C SER A 215 2.73 -6.33 8.66
N ILE A 216 1.57 -5.72 8.46
CA ILE A 216 0.49 -5.68 9.44
C ILE A 216 -0.37 -6.92 9.19
N VAL A 217 -0.22 -7.90 10.06
CA VAL A 217 -0.88 -9.21 9.99
C VAL A 217 -2.11 -9.20 10.89
N ARG A 218 -3.22 -9.67 10.33
CA ARG A 218 -4.52 -9.84 10.99
C ARG A 218 -4.74 -11.34 11.20
N PRO A 219 -4.51 -11.84 12.42
CA PRO A 219 -4.55 -13.26 12.71
C PRO A 219 -5.99 -13.79 12.83
N GLY A 220 -6.98 -12.90 12.93
CA GLY A 220 -8.36 -13.26 13.18
C GLY A 220 -8.56 -13.97 14.52
N PRO A 221 -9.79 -14.40 14.84
CA PRO A 221 -10.11 -14.99 16.15
C PRO A 221 -9.37 -16.28 16.47
N THR A 222 -8.94 -17.03 15.45
CA THR A 222 -8.31 -18.35 15.59
C THR A 222 -6.79 -18.32 15.43
N GLY A 223 -6.20 -17.16 15.15
CA GLY A 223 -4.75 -17.07 14.89
C GLY A 223 -4.34 -17.38 13.45
N MET A 224 -5.26 -17.87 12.61
CA MET A 224 -4.93 -18.47 11.31
C MET A 224 -5.04 -17.49 10.13
N GLY A 225 -5.57 -16.29 10.34
CA GLY A 225 -5.82 -15.28 9.32
C GLY A 225 -7.16 -14.58 9.51
N ASP A 226 -7.36 -13.53 8.73
CA ASP A 226 -8.66 -12.88 8.64
C ASP A 226 -9.61 -13.68 7.74
N GLU A 227 -10.82 -13.16 7.51
CA GLU A 227 -11.86 -13.82 6.74
C GLU A 227 -11.47 -14.10 5.27
N LEU A 228 -10.48 -13.36 4.73
CA LEU A 228 -10.04 -13.45 3.34
C LEU A 228 -8.64 -14.03 3.14
N VAL A 229 -7.71 -13.76 4.04
CA VAL A 229 -6.28 -14.00 3.83
C VAL A 229 -5.68 -14.72 5.04
N PRO A 230 -5.08 -15.91 4.85
CA PRO A 230 -4.36 -16.61 5.92
C PRO A 230 -3.22 -15.77 6.49
N ALA A 231 -3.00 -15.82 7.80
CA ALA A 231 -1.99 -15.00 8.49
C ALA A 231 -0.58 -15.18 7.90
N PHE A 232 -0.19 -16.43 7.57
CA PHE A 232 1.10 -16.71 6.93
C PHE A 232 1.24 -16.02 5.56
N SER A 233 0.14 -15.87 4.82
CA SER A 233 0.13 -15.20 3.51
C SER A 233 0.23 -13.68 3.66
N GLN A 234 -0.13 -13.11 4.81
CA GLN A 234 0.01 -11.69 5.10
C GLN A 234 1.43 -11.27 5.47
N ASP A 235 2.23 -12.21 5.97
CA ASP A 235 3.62 -11.97 6.37
C ASP A 235 4.57 -12.05 5.17
N MET A 236 5.23 -10.94 4.85
CA MET A 236 6.26 -10.91 3.81
C MET A 236 7.47 -11.79 4.15
N ASN A 237 7.68 -12.21 5.41
CA ASN A 237 8.72 -13.18 5.74
C ASN A 237 8.42 -14.60 5.25
N SER A 238 7.17 -14.90 4.89
CA SER A 238 6.79 -16.14 4.21
C SER A 238 7.24 -16.15 2.74
N VAL A 239 7.59 -14.99 2.18
CA VAL A 239 8.13 -14.85 0.82
C VAL A 239 9.64 -15.12 0.87
N PRO A 240 10.16 -16.10 0.10
CA PRO A 240 11.59 -16.46 0.14
C PRO A 240 12.54 -15.27 -0.05
N ALA A 241 12.27 -14.37 -1.00
CA ALA A 241 13.12 -13.22 -1.29
C ALA A 241 13.08 -12.09 -0.23
N LEU A 242 12.12 -12.15 0.71
CA LEU A 242 11.90 -11.15 1.76
C LEU A 242 12.02 -11.73 3.18
N ARG A 243 12.38 -13.02 3.31
CA ARG A 243 12.52 -13.68 4.61
C ARG A 243 13.55 -12.96 5.50
N GLY A 244 13.13 -12.60 6.70
CA GLY A 244 13.93 -11.84 7.66
C GLY A 244 14.05 -10.34 7.34
N ARG A 245 13.43 -9.86 6.25
CA ARG A 245 13.50 -8.46 5.81
C ARG A 245 12.25 -7.65 6.16
N SER A 246 11.16 -8.31 6.55
CA SER A 246 9.92 -7.65 6.96
C SER A 246 9.77 -7.61 8.48
N ARG A 247 9.45 -6.43 9.02
CA ARG A 247 8.98 -6.31 10.40
C ARG A 247 7.49 -6.62 10.46
N VAL A 248 7.12 -7.57 11.31
CA VAL A 248 5.74 -7.97 11.51
C VAL A 248 5.12 -7.20 12.68
N VAL A 249 3.91 -6.69 12.49
CA VAL A 249 3.05 -6.14 13.54
C VAL A 249 1.71 -6.86 13.45
N VAL A 250 1.17 -7.25 14.59
CA VAL A 250 -0.14 -7.90 14.68
C VAL A 250 -1.21 -6.85 14.96
N SER A 251 -2.37 -7.00 14.33
CA SER A 251 -3.56 -6.17 14.56
C SER A 251 -4.80 -7.05 14.65
N ASP A 252 -5.62 -6.86 15.69
CA ASP A 252 -6.83 -7.65 15.93
C ASP A 252 -8.05 -7.18 15.11
N ALA A 253 -7.84 -6.30 14.12
CA ALA A 253 -8.90 -5.84 13.22
C ALA A 253 -9.35 -6.96 12.24
N ALA A 254 -10.60 -6.85 11.75
CA ALA A 254 -11.11 -7.64 10.62
C ALA A 254 -10.39 -7.28 9.30
N HIS A 255 -10.68 -7.90 8.15
CA HIS A 255 -9.96 -7.61 6.89
C HIS A 255 -10.14 -6.17 6.37
N GLY A 256 -11.26 -5.52 6.66
CA GLY A 256 -11.50 -4.13 6.27
C GLY A 256 -10.56 -3.12 6.95
N LEU A 257 -10.31 -1.98 6.31
CA LEU A 257 -9.54 -0.90 6.95
C LEU A 257 -10.28 -0.33 8.17
N ALA A 258 -9.52 0.03 9.20
CA ALA A 258 -10.03 0.59 10.44
C ALA A 258 -9.18 1.80 10.88
N PRO A 259 -9.71 2.72 11.71
CA PRO A 259 -8.96 3.91 12.10
C PRO A 259 -7.62 3.59 12.75
N GLY A 260 -7.54 2.50 13.52
CA GLY A 260 -6.30 2.03 14.16
C GLY A 260 -5.15 1.74 13.18
N ASP A 261 -5.44 1.46 11.90
CA ASP A 261 -4.39 1.28 10.89
C ASP A 261 -3.57 2.55 10.70
N ALA A 262 -4.15 3.75 10.83
CA ALA A 262 -3.39 5.00 10.76
C ALA A 262 -2.33 5.08 11.87
N VAL A 263 -2.65 4.63 13.08
CA VAL A 263 -1.69 4.61 14.20
C VAL A 263 -0.52 3.68 13.89
N LEU A 264 -0.82 2.52 13.32
CA LEU A 264 0.21 1.55 12.90
C LEU A 264 1.09 2.11 11.79
N LEU A 265 0.49 2.76 10.77
CA LEU A 265 1.23 3.39 9.68
C LEU A 265 2.21 4.44 10.20
N LEU A 266 1.74 5.36 11.06
CA LEU A 266 2.57 6.42 11.65
C LEU A 266 3.75 5.84 12.44
N GLY A 267 3.48 4.87 13.33
CA GLY A 267 4.51 4.25 14.14
C GLY A 267 5.54 3.41 13.36
N LEU A 268 5.21 3.02 12.12
CA LEU A 268 6.11 2.29 11.22
C LEU A 268 6.91 3.23 10.31
N ILE A 269 6.31 4.31 9.80
CA ILE A 269 6.99 5.32 8.99
C ILE A 269 8.11 6.00 9.79
N ASP A 270 7.86 6.34 11.06
CA ASP A 270 8.88 6.89 11.97
C ASP A 270 10.08 5.95 12.17
N LYS A 271 9.87 4.64 11.92
CA LYS A 271 10.88 3.58 12.07
C LYS A 271 11.40 3.09 10.71
N SER A 272 11.10 3.78 9.61
CA SER A 272 11.47 3.38 8.25
C SER A 272 12.98 3.36 7.97
N SER A 273 13.80 3.87 8.90
CA SER A 273 15.26 3.68 8.91
C SER A 273 15.71 2.30 9.43
N TRP A 274 14.78 1.49 9.93
CA TRP A 274 15.06 0.15 10.45
C TRP A 274 15.57 -0.77 9.32
N LYS A 275 16.78 -1.30 9.51
CA LYS A 275 17.31 -2.41 8.73
C LYS A 275 17.40 -3.65 9.64
N PRO A 276 17.05 -4.85 9.16
CA PRO A 276 17.31 -6.06 9.91
C PRO A 276 18.81 -6.20 10.15
N ASN A 277 19.21 -6.67 11.34
CA ASN A 277 20.59 -7.09 11.58
C ASN A 277 20.88 -8.24 10.60
N ARG A 278 21.84 -8.02 9.69
CA ARG A 278 22.34 -9.05 8.77
C ARG A 278 23.24 -10.02 9.51
#